data_AF-A0A2I1JY10-F1
#
_entry.id   AF-A0A2I1JY10-F1
#
_cell.length_a   1.000
_cell.length_b   1.000
_cell.length_c   1.000
_cell.angle_alpha   90.00
_cell.angle_beta   90.00
_cell.angle_gamma   90.00
#
_symmetry.space_group_name_H-M   'P 1'
#
loop_
_entity.id
_entity.type
_entity.pdbx_description
1 polymer ?
#
loop_
_entity_poly.entity_id
_entity_poly.type
_entity_poly.pdbx_seq_one_letter_code
_entity_poly.pdbx_strand_id
1 'polypeptide(L)'
;MKNQDSNGEIIIYQSEDGTSKLNVKLEDETVWLTQAQLVELFQSSKANVNEHIKNIFDEGELEENSTVREFRIVRREGSRDVARNIKHYNLDMIISLGYRIQSKVATHFRRWATDRLKEYIIKGFTMDDERLKGQAGGNYWKELLDRIRDIRSSEKVMYRQVLDLYATSVDYDPKSQESIAFFKMVQNKLHYAAHGHTAAEVIYQRADASQPFMGLTTFLGAIPTLKDIQVAKNYLKEDELKILNNLVSGYFDFAEVQAIQHNPMHMSDYVDHLDRVLSVTGRPVLQSAGKISHRQAMDKAKKEYREYQKNTLSPVEEDYLQTIKALEQEVKNEGK
;
A
#
# COMPACT_ATOMS: atom_id res chain seq x y z
N MET A 1 -21.16 7.25 -24.35
CA MET A 1 -22.28 6.60 -23.64
C MET A 1 -22.32 7.16 -22.24
N LYS A 2 -23.49 7.62 -21.77
CA LYS A 2 -23.66 8.21 -20.43
C LYS A 2 -23.29 7.16 -19.38
N ASN A 3 -22.31 7.46 -18.52
CA ASN A 3 -22.10 6.72 -17.28
C ASN A 3 -23.41 6.81 -16.49
N GLN A 4 -24.10 5.69 -16.35
CA GLN A 4 -25.12 5.55 -15.34
C GLN A 4 -24.38 5.52 -14.01
N ASP A 5 -24.65 6.52 -13.18
CA ASP A 5 -24.19 6.60 -11.79
C ASP A 5 -24.49 5.27 -11.11
N SER A 6 -23.43 4.51 -10.80
CA SER A 6 -23.53 3.34 -9.95
C SER A 6 -23.89 3.83 -8.55
N ASN A 7 -25.18 3.87 -8.25
CA ASN A 7 -25.69 4.01 -6.88
C ASN A 7 -25.22 2.79 -6.08
N GLY A 8 -24.00 2.86 -5.56
CA GLY A 8 -23.41 1.82 -4.75
C GLY A 8 -24.12 1.77 -3.40
N GLU A 9 -24.99 0.77 -3.21
CA GLU A 9 -25.50 0.44 -1.89
C GLU A 9 -24.34 -0.07 -1.03
N ILE A 10 -23.83 0.77 -0.13
CA ILE A 10 -22.89 0.33 0.92
C ILE A 10 -23.59 0.35 2.26
N ILE A 11 -23.56 -0.82 2.90
CA ILE A 11 -23.93 -0.96 4.31
C ILE A 11 -22.75 -0.39 5.12
N ILE A 12 -22.86 0.85 5.59
CA ILE A 12 -21.84 1.46 6.48
C ILE A 12 -21.80 0.72 7.82
N TYR A 13 -22.96 0.27 8.29
CA TYR A 13 -23.11 -0.40 9.58
C TYR A 13 -24.37 -1.26 9.55
N GLN A 14 -24.24 -2.52 9.98
CA GLN A 14 -25.37 -3.40 10.22
C GLN A 14 -25.56 -3.48 11.74
N SER A 15 -26.74 -3.09 12.22
CA SER A 15 -27.12 -3.30 13.64
C SER A 15 -27.18 -4.80 13.96
N GLU A 16 -27.10 -5.19 15.24
CA GLU A 16 -27.11 -6.60 15.68
C GLU A 16 -28.34 -7.39 15.17
N ASP A 17 -29.42 -6.68 14.87
CA ASP A 17 -30.71 -7.13 14.36
C ASP A 17 -30.80 -7.10 12.81
N GLY A 18 -29.77 -6.65 12.09
CA GLY A 18 -29.68 -6.77 10.64
C GLY A 18 -30.60 -5.84 9.83
N THR A 19 -31.36 -4.98 10.49
CA THR A 19 -32.52 -4.25 9.93
C THR A 19 -32.19 -2.88 9.34
N SER A 20 -31.10 -2.24 9.75
CA SER A 20 -30.77 -0.89 9.29
C SER A 20 -29.93 -0.92 8.01
N LYS A 21 -30.58 -0.96 6.84
CA LYS A 21 -29.93 -0.72 5.54
C LYS A 21 -30.07 0.76 5.19
N LEU A 22 -29.00 1.53 5.41
CA LEU A 22 -28.93 2.91 4.94
C LEU A 22 -28.48 2.90 3.47
N ASN A 23 -29.24 3.54 2.58
CA ASN A 23 -28.78 3.79 1.21
C ASN A 23 -27.82 4.98 1.22
N VAL A 24 -26.60 4.78 0.77
CA VAL A 24 -25.53 5.77 0.90
C VAL A 24 -24.99 6.11 -0.47
N LYS A 25 -24.64 7.38 -0.67
CA LYS A 25 -24.04 7.79 -1.93
C LYS A 25 -22.53 7.69 -1.81
N LEU A 26 -21.91 6.98 -2.75
CA LEU A 26 -20.46 7.00 -2.94
C LEU A 26 -20.12 7.90 -4.10
N GLU A 27 -19.27 8.89 -3.84
CA GLU A 27 -18.70 9.76 -4.87
C GLU A 27 -17.35 10.25 -4.35
N ASP A 28 -16.34 10.32 -5.23
CA ASP A 28 -14.97 10.75 -4.88
C ASP A 28 -14.36 9.94 -3.73
N GLU A 29 -14.53 8.61 -3.77
CA GLU A 29 -13.99 7.64 -2.80
C GLU A 29 -14.46 7.82 -1.34
N THR A 30 -15.47 8.67 -1.11
CA THR A 30 -16.05 8.89 0.21
C THR A 30 -17.56 8.65 0.21
N VAL A 31 -18.09 8.54 1.41
CA VAL A 31 -19.51 8.30 1.69
C VAL A 31 -20.18 9.62 2.00
N TRP A 32 -21.31 9.88 1.36
CA TRP A 32 -22.09 11.10 1.54
C TRP A 32 -23.47 10.79 2.12
N LEU A 33 -23.79 11.41 3.25
CA LEU A 33 -25.10 11.31 3.91
C LEU A 33 -25.76 12.68 4.05
N THR A 34 -27.07 12.73 3.82
CA THR A 34 -27.88 13.90 4.17
C THR A 34 -28.05 14.00 5.70
N GLN A 35 -28.41 15.20 6.19
CA GLN A 35 -28.76 15.37 7.59
C GLN A 35 -29.87 14.41 8.07
N ALA A 36 -30.87 14.13 7.21
CA ALA A 36 -31.94 13.20 7.57
C ALA A 36 -31.40 11.78 7.78
N GLN A 37 -30.47 11.34 6.94
CA GLN A 37 -29.81 10.05 7.09
C GLN A 37 -28.89 10.00 8.30
N LEU A 38 -28.23 11.10 8.68
CA LEU A 38 -27.44 11.16 9.92
C LEU A 38 -28.33 11.03 11.17
N VAL A 39 -29.50 11.69 11.16
CA VAL A 39 -30.52 11.59 12.21
C VAL A 39 -31.01 10.15 12.36
N GLU A 40 -31.29 9.48 11.25
CA GLU A 40 -31.69 8.07 11.21
C GLU A 40 -30.56 7.14 11.69
N LEU A 41 -29.36 7.29 11.13
CA LEU A 41 -28.18 6.49 11.44
C LEU A 41 -27.86 6.52 12.94
N PHE A 42 -27.82 7.70 13.54
CA PHE A 42 -27.46 7.83 14.96
C PHE A 42 -28.64 7.75 15.91
N GLN A 43 -29.87 7.55 15.41
CA GLN A 43 -31.11 7.56 16.19
C GLN A 43 -31.17 8.77 17.14
N SER A 44 -30.88 9.95 16.59
CA SER A 44 -30.81 11.21 17.34
C SER A 44 -31.88 12.19 16.88
N SER A 45 -31.93 13.39 17.48
CA SER A 45 -32.83 14.44 17.02
C SER A 45 -32.14 15.33 15.98
N LYS A 46 -32.92 15.93 15.08
CA LYS A 46 -32.40 16.92 14.11
C LYS A 46 -31.72 18.10 14.80
N ALA A 47 -32.23 18.53 15.96
CA ALA A 47 -31.62 19.61 16.74
C ALA A 47 -30.23 19.22 17.25
N ASN A 48 -30.11 18.02 17.85
CA ASN A 48 -28.85 17.52 18.39
C ASN A 48 -27.78 17.31 17.29
N VAL A 49 -28.18 16.76 16.14
CA VAL A 49 -27.25 16.61 14.99
C VAL A 49 -26.78 17.99 14.50
N ASN A 50 -27.67 18.98 14.37
CA ASN A 50 -27.27 20.34 13.97
C ASN A 50 -26.32 20.99 14.97
N GLU A 51 -26.61 20.85 16.26
CA GLU A 51 -25.77 21.39 17.33
C GLU A 51 -24.35 20.83 17.26
N HIS A 52 -24.20 19.50 17.14
CA HIS A 52 -22.88 18.89 17.03
C HIS A 52 -22.16 19.25 15.73
N ILE A 53 -22.85 19.32 14.58
CA ILE A 53 -22.23 19.78 13.32
C ILE A 53 -21.67 21.19 13.49
N LYS A 54 -22.46 22.10 14.10
CA LYS A 54 -22.01 23.47 14.35
C LYS A 54 -20.79 23.49 15.26
N ASN A 55 -20.81 22.75 16.38
CA ASN A 55 -19.69 22.71 17.31
C ASN A 55 -18.42 22.15 16.67
N ILE A 56 -18.53 21.12 15.81
CA ILE A 56 -17.39 20.56 15.07
C ILE A 56 -16.69 21.63 14.21
N PHE A 57 -17.48 22.48 13.53
CA PHE A 57 -16.93 23.58 12.74
C PHE A 57 -16.40 24.72 13.60
N ASP A 58 -17.13 25.11 14.65
CA ASP A 58 -16.73 26.19 15.57
C ASP A 58 -15.42 25.84 16.31
N GLU A 59 -15.17 24.56 16.60
CA GLU A 59 -13.93 24.06 17.21
C GLU A 59 -12.78 23.89 16.19
N GLY A 60 -13.05 24.03 14.89
CA GLY A 60 -12.06 23.82 13.83
C GLY A 60 -11.61 22.36 13.67
N GLU A 61 -12.39 21.39 14.15
CA GLU A 61 -12.09 19.96 13.96
C GLU A 61 -12.16 19.60 12.47
N LEU A 62 -13.14 20.16 11.76
CA LEU A 62 -13.35 19.97 10.32
C LEU A 62 -13.59 21.33 9.65
N GLU A 63 -13.27 21.42 8.35
CA GLU A 63 -13.61 22.59 7.53
C GLU A 63 -14.90 22.32 6.74
N GLU A 64 -15.83 23.28 6.69
CA GLU A 64 -17.13 23.08 6.01
C GLU A 64 -16.94 22.81 4.50
N ASN A 65 -15.99 23.49 3.85
CA ASN A 65 -15.77 23.37 2.40
C ASN A 65 -15.23 21.99 1.96
N SER A 66 -14.55 21.26 2.85
CA SER A 66 -14.00 19.92 2.55
C SER A 66 -14.93 18.78 2.96
N THR A 67 -15.88 19.06 3.87
CA THR A 67 -16.74 18.02 4.48
C THR A 67 -18.21 18.12 4.10
N VAL A 68 -18.63 19.23 3.50
CA VAL A 68 -20.01 19.46 3.05
C VAL A 68 -20.07 19.69 1.55
N ARG A 69 -21.01 19.00 0.89
CA ARG A 69 -21.30 19.20 -0.53
C ARG A 69 -22.79 19.34 -0.78
N GLU A 70 -23.17 20.26 -1.65
CA GLU A 70 -24.54 20.39 -2.12
C GLU A 70 -24.79 19.51 -3.34
N PHE A 71 -25.76 18.60 -3.23
CA PHE A 71 -26.21 17.81 -4.37
C PHE A 71 -27.60 18.26 -4.80
N ARG A 72 -27.76 18.45 -6.11
CA ARG A 72 -29.06 18.78 -6.70
C ARG A 72 -29.89 17.50 -6.80
N ILE A 73 -30.98 17.46 -6.06
CA ILE A 73 -31.93 16.34 -6.09
C ILE A 73 -33.22 16.82 -6.75
N VAL A 74 -33.67 16.10 -7.77
CA VAL A 74 -34.96 16.32 -8.43
C VAL A 74 -35.96 15.31 -7.88
N ARG A 75 -37.03 15.81 -7.27
CA ARG A 75 -38.14 14.98 -6.78
C ARG A 75 -39.42 15.39 -7.50
N ARG A 76 -40.23 14.41 -7.87
CA ARG A 76 -41.57 14.65 -8.41
C ARG A 76 -42.55 14.86 -7.27
N GLU A 77 -43.08 16.08 -7.15
CA GLU A 77 -44.10 16.46 -6.17
C GLU A 77 -45.42 16.71 -6.90
N GLY A 78 -46.31 15.70 -6.91
CA GLY A 78 -47.55 15.72 -7.70
C GLY A 78 -47.27 15.66 -9.21
N SER A 79 -47.66 16.70 -9.94
CA SER A 79 -47.45 16.81 -11.39
C SER A 79 -46.17 17.55 -11.81
N ARG A 80 -45.38 18.07 -10.85
CA ARG A 80 -44.20 18.91 -11.14
C ARG A 80 -42.92 18.26 -10.63
N ASP A 81 -41.85 18.42 -11.40
CA ASP A 81 -40.50 18.09 -10.98
C ASP A 81 -39.89 19.29 -10.25
N VAL A 82 -39.51 19.10 -8.99
CA VAL A 82 -38.93 20.13 -8.13
C VAL A 82 -37.48 19.78 -7.85
N ALA A 83 -36.56 20.66 -8.25
CA ALA A 83 -35.15 20.53 -7.95
C ALA A 83 -34.80 21.30 -6.67
N ARG A 84 -34.07 20.68 -5.74
CA ARG A 84 -33.53 21.32 -4.54
C ARG A 84 -32.07 20.93 -4.34
N ASN A 85 -31.26 21.87 -3.87
CA ASN A 85 -29.93 21.56 -3.37
C ASN A 85 -30.04 21.06 -1.94
N ILE A 86 -29.46 19.90 -1.66
CA ILE A 86 -29.46 19.30 -0.32
C ILE A 86 -28.00 19.12 0.11
N LYS A 87 -27.66 19.65 1.29
CA LYS A 87 -26.37 19.44 1.93
C LYS A 87 -26.17 17.97 2.29
N HIS A 88 -25.03 17.43 1.89
CA HIS A 88 -24.54 16.12 2.29
C HIS A 88 -23.22 16.28 3.02
N TYR A 89 -22.97 15.36 3.94
CA TYR A 89 -21.83 15.34 4.83
C TYR A 89 -21.02 14.08 4.55
N ASN A 90 -19.69 14.23 4.49
CA ASN A 90 -18.76 13.16 4.14
C ASN A 90 -18.50 12.19 5.31
N LEU A 91 -17.62 11.20 5.09
CA LEU A 91 -17.23 10.22 6.10
C LEU A 91 -16.62 10.84 7.37
N ASP A 92 -15.83 11.91 7.26
CA ASP A 92 -15.19 12.54 8.42
C ASP A 92 -16.25 13.12 9.37
N MET A 93 -17.25 13.81 8.82
CA MET A 93 -18.37 14.31 9.62
C MET A 93 -19.16 13.17 10.27
N ILE A 94 -19.37 12.05 9.56
CA ILE A 94 -20.05 10.87 10.11
C ILE A 94 -19.26 10.32 11.31
N ILE A 95 -17.94 10.20 11.19
CA ILE A 95 -17.07 9.72 12.26
C ILE A 95 -17.14 10.67 13.47
N SER A 96 -16.94 11.97 13.27
CA SER A 96 -16.97 12.97 14.34
C SER A 96 -18.31 12.97 15.10
N LEU A 97 -19.43 12.91 14.38
CA LEU A 97 -20.76 12.78 14.99
C LEU A 97 -20.93 11.46 15.76
N GLY A 98 -20.40 10.36 15.23
CA GLY A 98 -20.40 9.07 15.91
C GLY A 98 -19.67 9.09 17.26
N TYR A 99 -18.71 9.98 17.46
CA TYR A 99 -18.04 10.16 18.74
C TYR A 99 -18.75 11.14 19.69
N ARG A 100 -19.46 12.14 19.16
CA ARG A 100 -20.13 13.18 19.96
C ARG A 100 -21.57 12.81 20.36
N ILE A 101 -22.30 12.08 19.52
CA ILE A 101 -23.69 11.72 19.79
C ILE A 101 -23.77 10.61 20.84
N GLN A 102 -24.60 10.83 21.85
CA GLN A 102 -24.95 9.83 22.85
C GLN A 102 -26.18 9.03 22.40
N SER A 103 -25.94 7.91 21.72
CA SER A 103 -26.99 6.92 21.43
C SER A 103 -26.44 5.50 21.51
N LYS A 104 -27.33 4.50 21.57
CA LYS A 104 -26.93 3.09 21.50
C LYS A 104 -26.19 2.81 20.20
N VAL A 105 -26.71 3.28 19.07
CA VAL A 105 -26.08 3.08 17.76
C VAL A 105 -24.70 3.76 17.69
N ALA A 106 -24.56 4.99 18.17
CA ALA A 106 -23.27 5.66 18.24
C ALA A 106 -22.27 4.90 19.14
N THR A 107 -22.75 4.28 20.22
CA THR A 107 -21.93 3.42 21.09
C THR A 107 -21.43 2.18 20.36
N HIS A 108 -22.29 1.49 19.59
CA HIS A 108 -21.87 0.34 18.78
C HIS A 108 -20.93 0.75 17.66
N PHE A 109 -21.19 1.88 16.98
CA PHE A 109 -20.29 2.45 15.98
C PHE A 109 -18.90 2.68 16.55
N ARG A 110 -18.79 3.33 17.72
CA ARG A 110 -17.51 3.56 18.40
C ARG A 110 -16.79 2.26 18.76
N ARG A 111 -17.50 1.25 19.27
CA ARG A 111 -16.93 -0.08 19.55
C ARG A 111 -16.36 -0.71 18.27
N TRP A 112 -17.15 -0.75 17.21
CA TRP A 112 -16.72 -1.27 15.92
C TRP A 112 -15.49 -0.53 15.36
N ALA A 113 -15.51 0.81 15.35
CA ALA A 113 -14.38 1.61 14.86
C ALA A 113 -13.12 1.39 15.69
N THR A 114 -13.27 1.31 17.02
CA THR A 114 -12.17 1.04 17.95
C THR A 114 -11.61 -0.37 17.75
N ASP A 115 -12.46 -1.37 17.49
CA ASP A 115 -12.02 -2.74 17.23
C ASP A 115 -11.21 -2.84 15.93
N ARG A 116 -11.63 -2.12 14.87
CA ARG A 116 -10.86 -2.01 13.62
C ARG A 116 -9.51 -1.30 13.83
N LEU A 117 -9.51 -0.19 14.54
CA LEU A 117 -8.26 0.51 14.87
C LEU A 117 -7.32 -0.36 15.71
N LYS A 118 -7.85 -1.05 16.72
CA LYS A 118 -7.11 -1.98 17.57
C LYS A 118 -6.54 -3.13 16.76
N GLU A 119 -7.33 -3.71 15.86
CA GLU A 119 -6.89 -4.75 14.95
C GLU A 119 -5.74 -4.28 14.07
N TYR A 120 -5.85 -3.10 13.45
CA TYR A 120 -4.78 -2.51 12.67
C TYR A 120 -3.51 -2.26 13.50
N ILE A 121 -3.64 -1.72 14.71
CA ILE A 121 -2.48 -1.46 15.59
C ILE A 121 -1.77 -2.76 15.99
N ILE A 122 -2.53 -3.84 16.27
CA ILE A 122 -1.95 -5.11 16.74
C ILE A 122 -1.42 -5.95 15.57
N LYS A 123 -2.18 -6.09 14.50
CA LYS A 123 -1.89 -7.00 13.38
C LYS A 123 -1.19 -6.32 12.20
N GLY A 124 -1.31 -5.00 12.08
CA GLY A 124 -0.84 -4.22 10.93
C GLY A 124 -1.83 -4.15 9.75
N PHE A 125 -3.03 -4.72 9.87
CA PHE A 125 -4.08 -4.65 8.84
C PHE A 125 -5.49 -4.79 9.45
N THR A 126 -6.50 -4.29 8.73
CA THR A 126 -7.93 -4.57 8.96
C THR A 126 -8.55 -4.91 7.60
N MET A 127 -9.50 -5.84 7.58
CA MET A 127 -10.10 -6.33 6.34
C MET A 127 -11.60 -6.60 6.51
N ASP A 128 -12.35 -6.39 5.43
CA ASP A 128 -13.75 -6.80 5.31
C ASP A 128 -13.84 -8.00 4.37
N ASP A 129 -13.70 -9.20 4.92
CA ASP A 129 -13.65 -10.46 4.17
C ASP A 129 -14.90 -10.68 3.30
N GLU A 130 -16.09 -10.37 3.82
CA GLU A 130 -17.35 -10.61 3.11
C GLU A 130 -17.50 -9.66 1.92
N ARG A 131 -17.11 -8.39 2.08
CA ARG A 131 -17.08 -7.44 0.97
C ARG A 131 -16.06 -7.84 -0.10
N LEU A 132 -14.90 -8.36 0.30
CA LEU A 132 -13.87 -8.83 -0.64
C LEU A 132 -14.24 -10.13 -1.36
N LYS A 133 -15.00 -11.03 -0.72
CA LYS A 133 -15.57 -12.22 -1.37
C LYS A 133 -16.68 -11.89 -2.36
N GLY A 134 -17.41 -10.80 -2.13
CA GLY A 134 -18.46 -10.32 -3.03
C GLY A 134 -17.93 -9.59 -4.27
N GLN A 135 -18.83 -9.22 -5.19
CA GLN A 135 -18.48 -8.43 -6.39
C GLN A 135 -18.01 -6.99 -6.09
N ALA A 136 -18.12 -6.55 -4.83
CA ALA A 136 -17.79 -5.19 -4.38
C ALA A 136 -16.29 -4.96 -4.12
N GLY A 137 -15.45 -6.01 -4.17
CA GLY A 137 -14.00 -5.90 -4.01
C GLY A 137 -13.27 -5.30 -5.22
N GLY A 138 -13.86 -5.35 -6.41
CA GLY A 138 -13.38 -4.68 -7.64
C GLY A 138 -11.85 -4.72 -7.84
N ASN A 139 -11.28 -3.55 -8.17
CA ASN A 139 -9.84 -3.37 -8.34
C ASN A 139 -9.07 -3.41 -7.00
N TYR A 140 -9.73 -3.14 -5.86
CA TYR A 140 -9.10 -3.11 -4.53
C TYR A 140 -8.62 -4.49 -4.08
N TRP A 141 -9.32 -5.57 -4.46
CA TRP A 141 -8.83 -6.94 -4.22
C TRP A 141 -7.49 -7.19 -4.92
N LYS A 142 -7.37 -6.76 -6.18
CA LYS A 142 -6.14 -6.91 -6.95
C LYS A 142 -5.00 -6.08 -6.36
N GLU A 143 -5.29 -4.83 -5.97
CA GLU A 143 -4.32 -3.97 -5.29
C GLU A 143 -3.82 -4.61 -3.98
N LEU A 144 -4.72 -5.15 -3.17
CA LEU A 144 -4.36 -5.85 -1.92
C LEU A 144 -3.44 -7.05 -2.19
N LEU A 145 -3.77 -7.88 -3.18
CA LEU A 145 -2.91 -9.01 -3.56
C LEU A 145 -1.54 -8.55 -4.03
N ASP A 146 -1.46 -7.49 -4.83
CA ASP A 146 -0.19 -6.96 -5.32
C ASP A 146 0.65 -6.36 -4.17
N ARG A 147 0.03 -5.69 -3.20
CA ARG A 147 0.70 -5.23 -1.96
C ARG A 147 1.21 -6.39 -1.11
N ILE A 148 0.43 -7.46 -0.94
CA ILE A 148 0.86 -8.66 -0.20
C ILE A 148 2.05 -9.32 -0.91
N ARG A 149 1.99 -9.47 -2.24
CA ARG A 149 3.09 -10.02 -3.03
C ARG A 149 4.35 -9.16 -2.93
N ASP A 150 4.21 -7.84 -2.92
CA ASP A 150 5.34 -6.93 -2.75
C ASP A 150 5.98 -7.04 -1.35
N ILE A 151 5.16 -7.19 -0.31
CA ILE A 151 5.65 -7.44 1.05
C ILE A 151 6.40 -8.79 1.11
N ARG A 152 5.82 -9.86 0.55
CA ARG A 152 6.45 -11.20 0.49
C ARG A 152 7.78 -11.20 -0.26
N SER A 153 7.87 -10.44 -1.36
CA SER A 153 9.09 -10.34 -2.18
C SER A 153 10.15 -9.40 -1.62
N SER A 154 9.83 -8.62 -0.58
CA SER A 154 10.85 -7.82 0.08
C SER A 154 11.97 -8.74 0.57
N GLU A 155 13.22 -8.41 0.26
CA GLU A 155 14.36 -9.30 0.53
C GLU A 155 14.35 -9.81 1.98
N LYS A 156 14.05 -8.93 2.95
CA LYS A 156 13.96 -9.28 4.37
C LYS A 156 12.85 -10.28 4.71
N VAL A 157 11.66 -10.16 4.12
CA VAL A 157 10.54 -11.08 4.37
C VAL A 157 10.78 -12.38 3.62
N MET A 158 11.25 -12.31 2.37
CA MET A 158 11.72 -13.46 1.62
C MET A 158 12.76 -14.24 2.45
N TYR A 159 13.79 -13.58 3.01
CA TYR A 159 14.76 -14.22 3.89
C TYR A 159 14.09 -14.98 5.05
N ARG A 160 13.12 -14.38 5.74
CA ARG A 160 12.42 -15.06 6.85
C ARG A 160 11.55 -16.23 6.38
N GLN A 161 10.78 -16.05 5.30
CA GLN A 161 9.92 -17.10 4.77
C GLN A 161 10.71 -18.27 4.20
N VAL A 162 11.84 -18.00 3.54
CA VAL A 162 12.80 -19.05 3.17
C VAL A 162 13.29 -19.70 4.48
N LEU A 163 13.81 -18.96 5.46
CA LEU A 163 14.24 -19.61 6.73
C LEU A 163 13.16 -20.49 7.39
N ASP A 164 11.91 -20.04 7.48
CA ASP A 164 10.80 -20.78 8.11
C ASP A 164 10.43 -22.04 7.34
N LEU A 165 10.36 -21.93 6.01
CA LEU A 165 10.01 -23.03 5.12
C LEU A 165 11.16 -24.04 4.99
N TYR A 166 12.39 -23.57 4.85
CA TYR A 166 13.54 -24.45 4.69
C TYR A 166 14.00 -25.04 6.01
N ALA A 167 13.65 -24.45 7.14
CA ALA A 167 13.76 -25.10 8.44
C ALA A 167 12.96 -26.41 8.52
N THR A 168 12.01 -26.66 7.61
CA THR A 168 11.33 -27.96 7.51
C THR A 168 12.09 -28.98 6.66
N SER A 169 13.19 -28.59 5.99
CA SER A 169 14.01 -29.52 5.20
C SER A 169 14.82 -30.42 6.11
N VAL A 170 14.99 -31.68 5.71
CA VAL A 170 15.66 -32.70 6.52
C VAL A 170 17.12 -32.34 6.81
N ASP A 171 17.77 -31.68 5.86
CA ASP A 171 19.19 -31.34 5.84
C ASP A 171 19.48 -29.87 6.20
N TYR A 172 18.50 -29.13 6.71
CA TYR A 172 18.70 -27.72 7.03
C TYR A 172 19.49 -27.48 8.31
N ASP A 173 20.59 -26.76 8.19
CA ASP A 173 21.31 -26.14 9.31
C ASP A 173 21.44 -24.62 9.08
N PRO A 174 20.87 -23.77 9.97
CA PRO A 174 20.92 -22.31 9.83
C PRO A 174 22.32 -21.70 9.87
N LYS A 175 23.32 -22.43 10.38
CA LYS A 175 24.71 -21.96 10.50
C LYS A 175 25.63 -22.54 9.44
N SER A 176 25.13 -23.44 8.60
CA SER A 176 25.90 -24.09 7.54
C SER A 176 26.20 -23.13 6.39
N GLN A 177 27.35 -23.33 5.73
CA GLN A 177 27.70 -22.56 4.53
C GLN A 177 26.78 -22.92 3.37
N GLU A 178 26.30 -24.16 3.38
CA GLU A 178 25.38 -24.79 2.44
C GLU A 178 24.05 -24.04 2.40
N SER A 179 23.46 -23.77 3.58
CA SER A 179 22.24 -22.95 3.68
C SER A 179 22.46 -21.55 3.11
N ILE A 180 23.53 -20.86 3.51
CA ILE A 180 23.85 -19.51 3.00
C ILE A 180 24.03 -19.49 1.48
N ALA A 181 24.72 -20.50 0.92
CA ALA A 181 24.92 -20.65 -0.51
C ALA A 181 23.61 -20.91 -1.25
N PHE A 182 22.75 -21.75 -0.67
CA PHE A 182 21.42 -22.02 -1.19
C PHE A 182 20.57 -20.74 -1.29
N PHE A 183 20.50 -19.92 -0.25
CA PHE A 183 19.74 -18.65 -0.26
C PHE A 183 20.19 -17.74 -1.40
N LYS A 184 21.50 -17.57 -1.55
CA LYS A 184 22.09 -16.75 -2.63
C LYS A 184 21.74 -17.30 -4.00
N MET A 185 21.74 -18.62 -4.16
CA MET A 185 21.40 -19.28 -5.40
C MET A 185 19.93 -19.06 -5.77
N VAL A 186 18.99 -19.30 -4.84
CA VAL A 186 17.55 -19.07 -5.07
C VAL A 186 17.26 -17.62 -5.42
N GLN A 187 17.82 -16.67 -4.66
CA GLN A 187 17.67 -15.23 -4.93
C GLN A 187 18.17 -14.89 -6.34
N ASN A 188 19.38 -15.33 -6.70
CA ASN A 188 19.94 -15.03 -8.02
C ASN A 188 19.15 -15.68 -9.16
N LYS A 189 18.63 -16.90 -8.98
CA LYS A 189 17.77 -17.56 -9.98
C LYS A 189 16.46 -16.79 -10.19
N LEU A 190 15.82 -16.31 -9.12
CA LEU A 190 14.58 -15.53 -9.21
C LEU A 190 14.79 -14.17 -9.87
N HIS A 191 15.84 -13.44 -9.50
CA HIS A 191 16.23 -12.20 -10.16
C HIS A 191 16.54 -12.43 -11.65
N TYR A 192 17.32 -13.46 -11.97
CA TYR A 192 17.68 -13.76 -13.35
C TYR A 192 16.46 -14.14 -14.20
N ALA A 193 15.53 -14.91 -13.65
CA ALA A 193 14.28 -15.23 -14.32
C ALA A 193 13.39 -14.01 -14.57
N ALA A 194 13.39 -13.04 -13.65
CA ALA A 194 12.56 -11.84 -13.77
C ALA A 194 13.09 -10.86 -14.82
N HIS A 195 14.41 -10.63 -14.86
CA HIS A 195 15.00 -9.53 -15.64
C HIS A 195 16.41 -9.83 -16.21
N GLY A 196 16.83 -11.09 -16.25
CA GLY A 196 18.05 -11.55 -16.93
C GLY A 196 19.37 -11.22 -16.23
N HIS A 197 19.33 -10.82 -14.96
CA HIS A 197 20.51 -10.41 -14.19
C HIS A 197 20.43 -10.97 -12.77
N THR A 198 21.56 -11.27 -12.15
CA THR A 198 21.63 -11.53 -10.70
C THR A 198 21.40 -10.24 -9.91
N ALA A 199 21.10 -10.34 -8.61
CA ALA A 199 20.88 -9.17 -7.76
C ALA A 199 22.10 -8.21 -7.78
N ALA A 200 23.32 -8.76 -7.73
CA ALA A 200 24.56 -7.98 -7.79
C ALA A 200 24.75 -7.29 -9.15
N GLU A 201 24.43 -7.97 -10.26
CA GLU A 201 24.52 -7.39 -11.60
C GLU A 201 23.54 -6.24 -11.81
N VAL A 202 22.30 -6.36 -11.29
CA VAL A 202 21.32 -5.26 -11.34
C VAL A 202 21.87 -4.01 -10.67
N ILE A 203 22.32 -4.14 -9.42
CA ILE A 203 22.86 -3.01 -8.65
C ILE A 203 24.07 -2.41 -9.37
N TYR A 204 25.00 -3.26 -9.81
CA TYR A 204 26.20 -2.80 -10.50
C TYR A 204 25.89 -2.11 -11.83
N GLN A 205 24.91 -2.57 -12.60
CA GLN A 205 24.59 -1.95 -13.88
C GLN A 205 23.75 -0.68 -13.73
N ARG A 206 22.82 -0.65 -12.78
CA ARG A 206 21.77 0.38 -12.70
C ARG A 206 22.05 1.50 -11.70
N ALA A 207 22.94 1.29 -10.72
CA ALA A 207 23.40 2.39 -9.87
C ALA A 207 24.22 3.39 -10.70
N ASP A 208 23.70 4.60 -10.85
CA ASP A 208 24.29 5.67 -11.68
C ASP A 208 23.93 7.05 -11.12
N ALA A 209 24.92 7.78 -10.59
CA ALA A 209 24.74 9.09 -9.98
C ALA A 209 24.17 10.17 -10.91
N SER A 210 24.27 9.97 -12.23
CA SER A 210 23.76 10.91 -13.23
C SER A 210 22.26 10.78 -13.48
N GLN A 211 21.65 9.65 -13.09
CA GLN A 211 20.23 9.41 -13.23
C GLN A 211 19.45 9.98 -12.04
N PRO A 212 18.16 10.35 -12.23
CA PRO A 212 17.27 10.67 -11.12
C PRO A 212 17.30 9.58 -10.06
N PHE A 213 17.48 9.98 -8.79
CA PHE A 213 17.55 9.06 -7.65
C PHE A 213 18.55 7.91 -7.83
N MET A 214 19.63 8.14 -8.57
CA MET A 214 20.64 7.14 -8.90
C MET A 214 20.17 5.91 -9.70
N GLY A 215 19.03 6.03 -10.37
CA GLY A 215 18.39 4.92 -11.07
C GLY A 215 17.50 4.03 -10.18
N LEU A 216 17.28 4.40 -8.92
CA LEU A 216 16.28 3.75 -8.09
C LEU A 216 14.88 4.11 -8.57
N THR A 217 14.00 3.11 -8.59
CA THR A 217 12.58 3.22 -8.94
C THR A 217 11.69 3.21 -7.69
N THR A 218 12.15 2.61 -6.59
CA THR A 218 11.40 2.48 -5.34
C THR A 218 12.34 2.69 -4.16
N PHE A 219 12.01 3.62 -3.25
CA PHE A 219 12.71 3.85 -1.99
C PHE A 219 11.80 4.61 -1.02
N LEU A 220 12.17 4.63 0.26
CA LEU A 220 11.40 5.34 1.29
C LEU A 220 11.93 6.76 1.48
N GLY A 221 11.02 7.74 1.55
CA GLY A 221 11.35 9.14 1.78
C GLY A 221 11.57 9.94 0.50
N ALA A 222 12.03 11.20 0.66
CA ALA A 222 12.20 12.13 -0.45
C ALA A 222 13.48 11.89 -1.28
N ILE A 223 14.51 11.30 -0.66
CA ILE A 223 15.80 11.00 -1.30
C ILE A 223 16.28 9.59 -0.91
N PRO A 224 16.96 8.86 -1.82
CA PRO A 224 17.53 7.54 -1.51
C PRO A 224 18.54 7.59 -0.37
N THR A 225 18.54 6.55 0.46
CA THR A 225 19.55 6.36 1.51
C THR A 225 20.60 5.33 1.10
N LEU A 226 21.71 5.28 1.85
CA LEU A 226 22.74 4.25 1.69
C LEU A 226 22.19 2.82 1.85
N LYS A 227 21.06 2.62 2.53
CA LYS A 227 20.45 1.28 2.64
C LYS A 227 19.69 0.94 1.35
N ASP A 228 19.02 1.91 0.75
CA ASP A 228 18.20 1.70 -0.44
C ASP A 228 19.05 1.28 -1.64
N ILE A 229 20.25 1.85 -1.79
CA ILE A 229 21.15 1.53 -2.90
C ILE A 229 21.70 0.09 -2.87
N GLN A 230 21.57 -0.61 -1.74
CA GLN A 230 22.08 -1.97 -1.55
C GLN A 230 21.05 -3.04 -1.90
N VAL A 231 19.79 -2.64 -2.13
CA VAL A 231 18.67 -3.54 -2.40
C VAL A 231 18.44 -3.61 -3.91
N ALA A 232 18.56 -4.80 -4.50
CA ALA A 232 18.46 -4.94 -5.96
C ALA A 232 17.04 -4.65 -6.47
N LYS A 233 16.03 -5.02 -5.67
CA LYS A 233 14.61 -4.77 -5.93
C LYS A 233 14.31 -3.29 -6.21
N ASN A 234 15.04 -2.37 -5.56
CA ASN A 234 14.82 -0.93 -5.67
C ASN A 234 15.25 -0.33 -7.02
N TYR A 235 15.93 -1.09 -7.87
CA TYR A 235 16.33 -0.69 -9.22
C TYR A 235 15.47 -1.32 -10.31
N LEU A 236 14.42 -2.07 -9.95
CA LEU A 236 13.59 -2.81 -10.90
C LEU A 236 12.46 -1.95 -11.44
N LYS A 237 12.19 -2.07 -12.74
CA LYS A 237 11.01 -1.46 -13.36
C LYS A 237 9.74 -2.13 -12.85
N GLU A 238 8.60 -1.45 -12.96
CA GLU A 238 7.31 -1.96 -12.48
C GLU A 238 6.97 -3.37 -13.01
N ASP A 239 7.19 -3.63 -14.29
CA ASP A 239 6.92 -4.95 -14.89
C ASP A 239 7.88 -6.03 -14.39
N GLU A 240 9.17 -5.70 -14.24
CA GLU A 240 10.19 -6.62 -13.70
C GLU A 240 9.87 -6.97 -12.23
N LEU A 241 9.44 -5.96 -11.47
CA LEU A 241 9.04 -6.11 -10.08
C LEU A 241 7.81 -6.99 -9.95
N LYS A 242 6.78 -6.77 -10.78
CA LYS A 242 5.58 -7.62 -10.83
C LYS A 242 5.93 -9.07 -11.16
N ILE A 243 6.81 -9.29 -12.13
CA ILE A 243 7.26 -10.65 -12.48
C ILE A 243 7.99 -11.29 -11.31
N LEU A 244 8.96 -10.59 -10.71
CA LEU A 244 9.70 -11.09 -9.55
C LEU A 244 8.75 -11.44 -8.39
N ASN A 245 7.83 -10.55 -8.06
CA ASN A 245 6.85 -10.73 -6.98
C ASN A 245 5.98 -11.99 -7.21
N ASN A 246 5.54 -12.23 -8.44
CA ASN A 246 4.75 -13.42 -8.77
C ASN A 246 5.59 -14.71 -8.74
N LEU A 247 6.83 -14.68 -9.23
CA LEU A 247 7.73 -15.83 -9.19
C LEU A 247 8.05 -16.23 -7.74
N VAL A 248 8.35 -15.24 -6.89
CA VAL A 248 8.61 -15.46 -5.47
C VAL A 248 7.37 -16.06 -4.79
N SER A 249 6.18 -15.51 -5.03
CA SER A 249 4.93 -16.05 -4.45
C SER A 249 4.72 -17.50 -4.88
N GLY A 250 4.76 -17.79 -6.18
CA GLY A 250 4.52 -19.14 -6.70
C GLY A 250 5.52 -20.18 -6.19
N TYR A 251 6.78 -19.78 -6.01
CA TYR A 251 7.81 -20.65 -5.43
C TYR A 251 7.51 -21.03 -3.98
N PHE A 252 7.12 -20.04 -3.16
CA PHE A 252 6.76 -20.30 -1.77
C PHE A 252 5.48 -21.10 -1.63
N ASP A 253 4.46 -20.80 -2.44
CA ASP A 253 3.18 -21.49 -2.39
C ASP A 253 3.38 -22.99 -2.70
N PHE A 254 4.27 -23.34 -3.65
CA PHE A 254 4.65 -24.74 -3.90
C PHE A 254 5.26 -25.41 -2.66
N ALA A 255 6.22 -24.74 -2.05
CA ALA A 255 6.96 -25.31 -0.94
C ALA A 255 6.08 -25.44 0.32
N GLU A 256 5.18 -24.49 0.55
CA GLU A 256 4.16 -24.58 1.60
C GLU A 256 3.24 -25.78 1.40
N VAL A 257 2.84 -26.08 0.16
CA VAL A 257 2.08 -27.30 -0.15
C VAL A 257 2.85 -28.57 0.20
N GLN A 258 4.16 -28.64 -0.10
CA GLN A 258 4.98 -29.79 0.28
C GLN A 258 5.04 -29.98 1.81
N ALA A 259 5.21 -28.88 2.54
CA ALA A 259 5.22 -28.89 4.00
C ALA A 259 3.87 -29.33 4.59
N ILE A 260 2.73 -28.81 4.07
CA ILE A 260 1.38 -29.22 4.49
C ILE A 260 1.14 -30.70 4.22
N GLN A 261 1.63 -31.22 3.10
CA GLN A 261 1.52 -32.63 2.74
C GLN A 261 2.47 -33.54 3.53
N HIS A 262 3.34 -32.96 4.38
CA HIS A 262 4.37 -33.68 5.13
C HIS A 262 5.31 -34.48 4.22
N ASN A 263 5.53 -33.99 3.00
CA ASN A 263 6.50 -34.60 2.09
C ASN A 263 7.91 -34.23 2.57
N PRO A 264 8.79 -35.21 2.83
CA PRO A 264 10.17 -34.91 3.20
C PRO A 264 10.88 -34.29 2.01
N MET A 265 11.45 -33.11 2.23
CA MET A 265 12.19 -32.34 1.22
C MET A 265 13.60 -32.07 1.71
N HIS A 266 14.56 -32.12 0.79
CA HIS A 266 15.92 -31.62 0.96
C HIS A 266 16.08 -30.25 0.31
N MET A 267 17.09 -29.49 0.73
CA MET A 267 17.41 -28.18 0.14
C MET A 267 17.59 -28.28 -1.39
N SER A 268 18.21 -29.36 -1.90
CA SER A 268 18.38 -29.61 -3.34
C SER A 268 17.05 -29.75 -4.10
N ASP A 269 16.06 -30.42 -3.51
CA ASP A 269 14.77 -30.69 -4.16
C ASP A 269 14.04 -29.39 -4.53
N TYR A 270 14.20 -28.38 -3.68
CA TYR A 270 13.64 -27.06 -3.90
C TYR A 270 14.37 -26.26 -4.99
N VAL A 271 15.68 -26.47 -5.19
CA VAL A 271 16.43 -25.87 -6.31
C VAL A 271 15.96 -26.50 -7.62
N ASP A 272 15.88 -27.82 -7.65
CA ASP A 272 15.46 -28.58 -8.83
C ASP A 272 14.02 -28.27 -9.20
N HIS A 273 13.16 -28.02 -8.20
CA HIS A 273 11.81 -27.56 -8.46
C HIS A 273 11.78 -26.14 -9.06
N LEU A 274 12.55 -25.21 -8.50
CA LEU A 274 12.66 -23.85 -9.03
C LEU A 274 13.11 -23.88 -10.49
N ASP A 275 14.15 -24.64 -10.81
CA ASP A 275 14.70 -24.74 -12.16
C ASP A 275 13.69 -25.33 -13.15
N ARG A 276 12.90 -26.33 -12.72
CA ARG A 276 11.81 -26.89 -13.53
C ARG A 276 10.70 -25.87 -13.79
N VAL A 277 10.23 -25.16 -12.76
CA VAL A 277 9.17 -24.15 -12.90
C VAL A 277 9.62 -23.01 -13.83
N LEU A 278 10.84 -22.52 -13.65
CA LEU A 278 11.41 -21.48 -14.50
C LEU A 278 11.54 -21.95 -15.95
N SER A 279 12.01 -23.19 -16.17
CA SER A 279 12.14 -23.76 -17.52
C SER A 279 10.80 -23.92 -18.24
N VAL A 280 9.80 -24.49 -17.55
CA VAL A 280 8.45 -24.74 -18.14
C VAL A 280 7.73 -23.44 -18.47
N THR A 281 7.99 -22.37 -17.71
CA THR A 281 7.41 -21.04 -17.96
C THR A 281 8.18 -20.23 -19.02
N GLY A 282 9.18 -20.83 -19.67
CA GLY A 282 9.98 -20.19 -20.71
C GLY A 282 10.94 -19.11 -20.18
N ARG A 283 11.23 -19.12 -18.87
CA ARG A 283 12.12 -18.15 -18.24
C ARG A 283 13.57 -18.63 -18.31
N PRO A 284 14.54 -17.71 -18.45
CA PRO A 284 15.93 -18.07 -18.48
C PRO A 284 16.37 -18.59 -17.10
N VAL A 285 16.96 -19.78 -17.06
CA VAL A 285 17.51 -20.36 -15.83
C VAL A 285 18.96 -19.98 -15.69
N LEU A 286 19.34 -19.48 -14.52
CA LEU A 286 20.72 -19.14 -14.21
C LEU A 286 21.55 -20.43 -14.02
N GLN A 287 22.53 -20.62 -14.91
CA GLN A 287 23.44 -21.79 -14.94
C GLN A 287 24.79 -21.54 -14.23
N SER A 288 25.11 -20.29 -13.87
CA SER A 288 26.38 -19.90 -13.23
C SER A 288 26.16 -18.90 -12.09
N ALA A 289 27.19 -18.56 -11.32
CA ALA A 289 27.06 -17.61 -10.22
C ALA A 289 26.84 -16.13 -10.65
N GLY A 290 26.77 -15.84 -11.95
CA GLY A 290 26.78 -14.49 -12.50
C GLY A 290 28.19 -13.95 -12.74
N LYS A 291 28.29 -12.76 -13.33
CA LYS A 291 29.56 -12.13 -13.71
C LYS A 291 30.09 -11.14 -12.66
N ILE A 292 29.20 -10.58 -11.83
CA ILE A 292 29.54 -9.53 -10.87
C ILE A 292 29.38 -10.05 -9.44
N SER A 293 30.43 -9.88 -8.64
CA SER A 293 30.37 -10.22 -7.22
C SER A 293 29.58 -9.17 -6.41
N HIS A 294 28.98 -9.59 -5.30
CA HIS A 294 28.30 -8.68 -4.39
C HIS A 294 29.21 -7.53 -3.92
N ARG A 295 30.48 -7.80 -3.63
CA ARG A 295 31.44 -6.76 -3.22
C ARG A 295 31.62 -5.70 -4.31
N GLN A 296 31.80 -6.11 -5.57
CA GLN A 296 31.93 -5.18 -6.69
C GLN A 296 30.67 -4.31 -6.86
N ALA A 297 29.49 -4.92 -6.74
CA ALA A 297 28.21 -4.20 -6.80
C ALA A 297 28.10 -3.15 -5.69
N MET A 298 28.42 -3.52 -4.44
CA MET A 298 28.36 -2.61 -3.30
C MET A 298 29.38 -1.47 -3.41
N ASP A 299 30.60 -1.77 -3.83
CA ASP A 299 31.66 -0.77 -3.98
C ASP A 299 31.29 0.24 -5.07
N LYS A 300 30.73 -0.21 -6.19
CA LYS A 300 30.20 0.69 -7.23
C LYS A 300 29.05 1.54 -6.70
N ALA A 301 28.00 0.93 -6.14
CA ALA A 301 26.83 1.65 -5.66
C ALA A 301 27.19 2.73 -4.62
N LYS A 302 28.11 2.43 -3.69
CA LYS A 302 28.59 3.40 -2.69
C LYS A 302 29.37 4.55 -3.33
N LYS A 303 30.13 4.28 -4.39
CA LYS A 303 30.85 5.33 -5.13
C LYS A 303 29.85 6.27 -5.80
N GLU A 304 28.91 5.72 -6.55
CA GLU A 304 27.83 6.48 -7.22
C GLU A 304 27.03 7.29 -6.18
N TYR A 305 26.74 6.72 -5.01
CA TYR A 305 26.01 7.42 -3.95
C TYR A 305 26.73 8.65 -3.44
N ARG A 306 28.05 8.56 -3.27
CA ARG A 306 28.86 9.72 -2.86
C ARG A 306 28.90 10.80 -3.95
N GLU A 307 28.86 10.41 -5.22
CA GLU A 307 28.80 11.35 -6.34
C GLU A 307 27.41 12.02 -6.41
N TYR A 308 26.34 11.24 -6.26
CA TYR A 308 24.97 11.73 -6.21
C TYR A 308 24.74 12.73 -5.06
N GLN A 309 25.25 12.44 -3.86
CA GLN A 309 25.14 13.33 -2.71
C GLN A 309 25.89 14.66 -2.91
N LYS A 310 26.95 14.70 -3.72
CA LYS A 310 27.64 15.97 -4.02
C LYS A 310 26.83 16.85 -4.97
N ASN A 311 26.04 16.22 -5.84
CA ASN A 311 25.30 16.90 -6.90
C ASN A 311 23.85 17.21 -6.51
N THR A 312 23.33 16.56 -5.47
CA THR A 312 21.95 16.70 -4.99
C THR A 312 21.95 17.48 -3.69
N LEU A 313 21.40 18.69 -3.72
CA LEU A 313 21.13 19.48 -2.51
C LEU A 313 20.07 18.74 -1.68
N SER A 314 20.30 18.64 -0.37
CA SER A 314 19.27 18.12 0.52
C SER A 314 18.06 19.06 0.54
N PRO A 315 16.84 18.57 0.88
CA PRO A 315 15.66 19.42 1.02
C PRO A 315 15.88 20.62 1.96
N VAL A 316 16.70 20.43 3.01
CA VAL A 316 17.07 21.51 3.94
C VAL A 316 17.97 22.56 3.26
N GLU A 317 18.90 22.13 2.41
CA GLU A 317 19.75 23.04 1.66
C GLU A 317 18.97 23.73 0.53
N GLU A 318 18.00 23.06 -0.10
CA GLU A 318 17.07 23.69 -1.04
C GLU A 318 16.19 24.75 -0.36
N ASP A 319 15.58 24.44 0.78
CA ASP A 319 14.78 25.38 1.57
C ASP A 319 15.63 26.58 2.04
N TYR A 320 16.86 26.32 2.47
CA TYR A 320 17.82 27.37 2.85
C TYR A 320 18.18 28.26 1.66
N LEU A 321 18.44 27.68 0.48
CA LEU A 321 18.72 28.44 -0.74
C LEU A 321 17.50 29.22 -1.25
N GLN A 322 16.29 28.67 -1.12
CA GLN A 322 15.05 29.38 -1.42
C GLN A 322 14.86 30.58 -0.48
N THR A 323 15.14 30.40 0.80
CA THR A 323 15.09 31.47 1.81
C THR A 323 16.10 32.58 1.50
N ILE A 324 17.34 32.22 1.13
CA ILE A 324 18.36 33.20 0.69
C ILE A 324 17.90 33.95 -0.55
N LYS A 325 17.37 33.25 -1.57
CA LYS A 325 16.88 33.90 -2.80
C LYS A 325 15.71 34.85 -2.53
N ALA A 326 14.81 34.50 -1.61
CA ALA A 326 13.72 35.38 -1.20
C ALA A 326 14.25 36.64 -0.52
N LEU A 327 15.20 36.51 0.42
CA LEU A 327 15.86 37.63 1.09
C LEU A 327 16.64 38.54 0.11
N GLU A 328 17.33 37.97 -0.87
CA GLU A 328 18.04 38.74 -1.90
C GLU A 328 17.09 39.53 -2.82
N GLN A 329 15.88 39.00 -3.06
CA GLN A 329 14.85 39.71 -3.82
C GLN A 329 14.21 40.84 -3.01
N GLU A 330 13.99 40.64 -1.71
CA GLU A 330 13.50 41.69 -0.81
C GLU A 330 14.50 42.85 -0.70
N VAL A 331 15.79 42.57 -0.49
CA VAL A 331 16.85 43.59 -0.42
C VAL A 331 16.99 44.36 -1.74
N LYS A 332 16.78 43.71 -2.90
CA LYS A 332 16.75 44.39 -4.21
C LYS A 332 15.51 45.25 -4.43
N ASN A 333 14.40 44.94 -3.77
CA ASN A 333 13.17 45.72 -3.84
C ASN A 333 13.16 46.90 -2.86
N GLU A 334 13.84 46.79 -1.71
CA GLU A 334 14.02 47.89 -0.76
C GLU A 334 15.11 48.91 -1.16
N GLY A 335 15.99 48.54 -2.10
CA GLY A 335 17.03 49.42 -2.65
C GLY A 335 16.60 50.30 -3.84
N LYS A 336 15.30 50.48 -4.09
CA LYS A 336 14.75 51.30 -5.18
C LYS A 336 13.99 52.53 -4.70
#